data_AF-A0A7Y6ZPX2-F1
#
_entry.id   AF-A0A7Y6ZPX2-F1
#
_cell.length_a   1.000
_cell.length_b   1.000
_cell.length_c   1.000
_cell.angle_alpha   90.00
_cell.angle_beta   90.00
_cell.angle_gamma   90.00
#
_symmetry.space_group_name_H-M   'P 1'
#
loop_
_entity.id
_entity.type
_entity.pdbx_description
1 polymer ?
#
loop_
_entity_poly.entity_id
_entity_poly.type
_entity_poly.pdbx_seq_one_letter_code
_entity_poly.pdbx_strand_id
1 'polypeptide(L)'
;MFQYYQISKFNNWRSFFDAKSENNSEKLIQELEQHYKKASIKLGYNVLPNENDINTVGYQFMDAKKYDKAHFQLNINNYPNSANVYDSMGDCFLNQSKKEEAIKYFKRALELGATQETKSKLDSLINK
;
A
#
# COMPACT_ATOMS: atom_id res chain seq x y z
N MET A 1 -18.82 -3.71 -19.46
CA MET A 1 -17.97 -2.50 -19.35
C MET A 1 -17.16 -2.45 -18.04
N PHE A 2 -17.66 -2.96 -16.92
CA PHE A 2 -16.98 -2.94 -15.60
C PHE A 2 -15.94 -4.06 -15.33
N GLN A 3 -15.65 -4.94 -16.29
CA GLN A 3 -14.79 -6.10 -16.05
C GLN A 3 -13.28 -5.80 -16.02
N TYR A 4 -12.85 -4.60 -16.39
CA TYR A 4 -11.42 -4.26 -16.54
C TYR A 4 -10.79 -3.61 -15.30
N TYR A 5 -11.58 -3.35 -14.24
CA TYR A 5 -11.14 -2.55 -13.09
C TYR A 5 -10.79 -3.38 -11.85
N GLN A 6 -11.18 -4.65 -11.82
CA GLN A 6 -11.09 -5.42 -10.59
C GLN A 6 -9.70 -6.04 -10.44
N ILE A 7 -9.08 -5.83 -9.28
CA ILE A 7 -7.86 -6.55 -8.88
C ILE A 7 -8.09 -8.08 -8.91
N SER A 8 -9.32 -8.54 -8.79
CA SER A 8 -9.68 -9.96 -8.92
C SER A 8 -9.38 -10.55 -10.30
N LYS A 9 -9.32 -9.72 -11.35
CA LYS A 9 -8.95 -10.10 -12.72
C LYS A 9 -7.48 -9.89 -13.04
N PHE A 10 -6.73 -9.31 -12.11
CA PHE A 10 -5.28 -9.28 -12.15
C PHE A 10 -4.76 -10.69 -11.81
N ASN A 11 -4.02 -11.29 -12.77
CA ASN A 11 -3.68 -12.71 -12.77
C ASN A 11 -3.05 -13.17 -11.45
N ASN A 12 -3.69 -14.16 -10.83
CA ASN A 12 -3.15 -14.95 -9.73
C ASN A 12 -2.45 -14.13 -8.63
N TRP A 13 -3.02 -12.98 -8.23
CA TRP A 13 -2.44 -12.10 -7.21
C TRP A 13 -2.12 -12.84 -5.90
N ARG A 14 -2.94 -13.85 -5.56
CA ARG A 14 -2.71 -14.76 -4.43
C ARG A 14 -1.41 -15.55 -4.51
N SER A 15 -0.92 -15.88 -5.71
CA SER A 15 0.37 -16.60 -5.88
C SER A 15 1.59 -15.79 -5.47
N PHE A 16 1.49 -14.46 -5.41
CA PHE A 16 2.58 -13.60 -4.92
C PHE A 16 2.77 -13.69 -3.39
N PHE A 17 1.78 -14.26 -2.69
CA PHE A 17 1.86 -14.52 -1.25
C PHE A 17 2.26 -15.97 -0.94
N ASP A 18 2.28 -16.85 -1.94
CA ASP A 18 2.76 -18.23 -1.79
C ASP A 18 4.27 -18.22 -1.57
N ALA A 19 4.69 -18.77 -0.43
CA ALA A 19 6.10 -18.87 -0.03
C ALA A 19 6.94 -19.74 -0.97
N LYS A 20 6.31 -20.59 -1.80
CA LYS A 20 6.98 -21.45 -2.79
C LYS A 20 7.07 -20.83 -4.19
N SER A 21 6.47 -19.67 -4.42
CA SER A 21 6.52 -19.04 -5.74
C SER A 21 7.84 -18.30 -5.96
N GLU A 22 8.34 -18.34 -7.19
CA GLU A 22 9.45 -17.50 -7.65
C GLU A 22 9.06 -16.01 -7.77
N ASN A 23 7.80 -15.66 -7.50
CA ASN A 23 7.32 -14.30 -7.63
C ASN A 23 7.72 -13.47 -6.41
N ASN A 24 8.25 -12.27 -6.67
CA ASN A 24 8.55 -11.27 -5.65
C ASN A 24 7.55 -10.11 -5.71
N SER A 25 7.57 -9.27 -4.68
CA SER A 25 6.67 -8.12 -4.55
C SER A 25 6.91 -7.05 -5.62
N GLU A 26 8.13 -6.92 -6.13
CA GLU A 26 8.43 -6.01 -7.24
C GLU A 26 7.71 -6.42 -8.52
N LYS A 27 7.72 -7.71 -8.86
CA LYS A 27 7.00 -8.26 -10.01
C LYS A 27 5.49 -8.06 -9.86
N LEU A 28 4.95 -8.23 -8.64
CA LEU A 28 3.54 -7.93 -8.36
C LEU A 28 3.19 -6.48 -8.72
N ILE A 29 3.99 -5.53 -8.22
CA ILE A 29 3.78 -4.10 -8.46
C ILE A 29 3.89 -3.79 -9.96
N GLN A 30 4.91 -4.31 -10.65
CA GLN A 30 5.09 -4.10 -12.09
C GLN A 30 3.90 -4.63 -12.90
N GLU A 31 3.45 -5.84 -12.61
CA GLU A 31 2.32 -6.44 -13.32
C GLU A 31 1.02 -5.66 -13.04
N LEU A 32 0.83 -5.19 -11.80
CA LEU A 32 -0.33 -4.38 -11.42
C LEU A 32 -0.33 -3.03 -12.16
N GLU A 33 0.78 -2.30 -12.15
CA GLU A 33 0.94 -1.06 -12.92
C GLU A 33 0.69 -1.26 -14.42
N GLN A 34 1.22 -2.35 -15.01
CA GLN A 34 0.97 -2.69 -16.41
C GLN A 34 -0.50 -2.97 -16.69
N HIS A 35 -1.19 -3.68 -15.79
CA HIS A 35 -2.63 -3.97 -15.92
C HIS A 35 -3.44 -2.67 -15.97
N TYR A 36 -3.24 -1.79 -15.01
CA TYR A 36 -3.97 -0.52 -14.93
C TYR A 36 -3.59 0.47 -16.03
N LYS A 37 -2.34 0.45 -16.51
CA LYS A 37 -1.93 1.17 -17.72
C LYS A 37 -2.68 0.69 -18.97
N LYS A 38 -2.79 -0.63 -19.16
CA LYS A 38 -3.56 -1.21 -20.29
C LYS A 38 -5.05 -0.88 -20.19
N ALA A 39 -5.62 -0.94 -18.99
CA ALA A 39 -7.01 -0.52 -18.76
C ALA A 39 -7.21 0.95 -19.12
N SER A 40 -6.31 1.83 -18.67
CA SER A 40 -6.36 3.26 -18.96
C SER A 40 -6.34 3.56 -20.45
N ILE A 41 -5.42 2.93 -21.20
CA ILE A 41 -5.33 3.07 -22.66
C ILE A 41 -6.63 2.62 -23.33
N LYS A 42 -7.18 1.48 -22.92
CA LYS A 42 -8.39 0.91 -23.51
C LYS A 42 -9.63 1.76 -23.27
N LEU A 43 -9.71 2.43 -22.13
CA LEU A 43 -10.89 3.17 -21.69
C LEU A 43 -10.82 4.66 -22.00
N GLY A 44 -9.63 5.17 -22.37
CA GLY A 44 -9.44 6.57 -22.75
C GLY A 44 -9.34 7.55 -21.58
N TYR A 45 -9.18 7.06 -20.35
CA TYR A 45 -8.95 7.87 -19.16
C TYR A 45 -8.06 7.15 -18.16
N ASN A 46 -7.49 7.88 -17.20
CA ASN A 46 -6.60 7.30 -16.20
C ASN A 46 -7.38 6.40 -15.22
N VAL A 47 -7.02 5.13 -15.16
CA VAL A 47 -7.58 4.12 -14.26
C VAL A 47 -6.52 3.71 -13.27
N LEU A 48 -6.80 3.88 -11.98
CA LEU A 48 -5.93 3.49 -10.89
C LEU A 48 -6.45 2.22 -10.19
N PRO A 49 -5.56 1.43 -9.59
CA PRO A 49 -5.97 0.38 -8.66
C PRO A 49 -6.65 1.01 -7.45
N ASN A 50 -7.72 0.38 -6.96
CA ASN A 50 -8.42 0.85 -5.76
C ASN A 50 -7.46 0.93 -4.56
N GLU A 51 -7.51 2.03 -3.82
CA GLU A 51 -6.66 2.28 -2.66
C GLU A 51 -6.70 1.13 -1.64
N ASN A 52 -7.90 0.64 -1.30
CA ASN A 52 -8.08 -0.40 -0.29
C ASN A 52 -7.53 -1.76 -0.75
N ASP A 53 -7.61 -2.04 -2.05
CA ASP A 53 -7.06 -3.28 -2.62
C ASP A 53 -5.53 -3.29 -2.50
N ILE A 54 -4.86 -2.18 -2.85
CA ILE A 54 -3.40 -2.05 -2.68
C ILE A 54 -3.05 -2.07 -1.18
N ASN A 55 -3.85 -1.41 -0.34
CA ASN A 55 -3.60 -1.38 1.10
C ASN A 55 -3.65 -2.79 1.69
N THR A 56 -4.65 -3.57 1.29
CA THR A 56 -4.81 -4.98 1.71
C THR A 56 -3.60 -5.82 1.31
N VAL A 57 -3.08 -5.65 0.09
CA VAL A 57 -1.84 -6.30 -0.36
C VAL A 57 -0.66 -5.96 0.55
N GLY A 58 -0.50 -4.67 0.90
CA GLY A 58 0.54 -4.22 1.81
C GLY A 58 0.44 -4.86 3.20
N TYR A 59 -0.76 -4.87 3.79
CA TYR A 59 -0.98 -5.50 5.10
C TYR A 59 -0.79 -7.02 5.06
N GLN A 60 -1.11 -7.71 3.96
CA GLN A 60 -0.82 -9.14 3.84
C GLN A 60 0.69 -9.44 3.87
N PHE A 61 1.52 -8.60 3.27
CA PHE A 61 2.98 -8.73 3.40
C PHE A 61 3.47 -8.41 4.81
N MET A 62 2.85 -7.43 5.47
CA MET A 62 3.12 -7.10 6.88
C MET A 62 2.81 -8.27 7.81
N ASP A 63 1.65 -8.91 7.65
CA ASP A 63 1.25 -10.09 8.43
C ASP A 63 2.21 -11.27 8.22
N ALA A 64 2.73 -11.41 6.99
CA ALA A 64 3.77 -12.37 6.66
C ALA A 64 5.18 -11.96 7.13
N LYS A 65 5.31 -10.84 7.86
CA LYS A 65 6.59 -10.23 8.32
C LYS A 65 7.58 -9.90 7.20
N LYS A 66 7.08 -9.69 5.98
CA LYS A 66 7.85 -9.33 4.78
C LYS A 66 7.70 -7.82 4.54
N TYR A 67 8.19 -7.01 5.47
CA TYR A 67 7.92 -5.56 5.48
C TYR A 67 8.52 -4.82 4.28
N ASP A 68 9.66 -5.31 3.78
CA ASP A 68 10.30 -4.87 2.53
C ASP A 68 9.37 -4.99 1.31
N LYS A 69 8.42 -5.92 1.38
CA LYS A 69 7.50 -6.28 0.29
C LYS A 69 6.15 -5.56 0.35
N ALA A 70 5.83 -4.89 1.45
CA ALA A 70 4.53 -4.24 1.63
C ALA A 70 4.29 -3.06 0.65
N HIS A 71 5.36 -2.45 0.12
CA HIS A 71 5.36 -1.41 -0.93
C HIS A 71 4.18 -0.41 -0.91
N PHE A 72 3.80 0.13 0.26
CA PHE A 72 2.76 1.16 0.39
C PHE A 72 3.06 2.44 -0.43
N GLN A 73 4.29 2.60 -0.93
CA GLN A 73 4.69 3.69 -1.82
C GLN A 73 3.84 3.76 -3.09
N LEU A 74 3.41 2.62 -3.65
CA LEU A 74 2.51 2.63 -4.80
C LEU A 74 1.19 3.32 -4.45
N ASN A 75 0.65 3.05 -3.25
CA ASN A 75 -0.59 3.66 -2.80
C ASN A 75 -0.43 5.16 -2.55
N ILE A 76 0.71 5.59 -2.00
CA ILE A 76 1.06 7.02 -1.87
C ILE A 76 1.13 7.71 -3.23
N ASN A 77 1.74 7.07 -4.23
CA ASN A 77 1.86 7.64 -5.57
C ASN A 77 0.48 7.81 -6.24
N ASN A 78 -0.42 6.85 -6.03
CA ASN A 78 -1.77 6.88 -6.60
C ASN A 78 -2.74 7.78 -5.81
N TYR A 79 -2.55 7.88 -4.49
CA TYR A 79 -3.45 8.55 -3.55
C TYR A 79 -2.68 9.47 -2.58
N PRO A 80 -1.96 10.50 -3.05
CA PRO A 80 -1.05 11.32 -2.24
C PRO A 80 -1.75 12.23 -1.21
N ASN A 81 -3.07 12.29 -1.22
CA ASN A 81 -3.87 13.05 -0.27
C ASN A 81 -4.67 12.15 0.69
N SER A 82 -4.52 10.83 0.61
CA SER A 82 -5.19 9.91 1.54
C SER A 82 -4.39 9.83 2.83
N ALA A 83 -5.00 10.22 3.95
CA ALA A 83 -4.37 10.05 5.26
C ALA A 83 -4.04 8.58 5.57
N ASN A 84 -4.89 7.66 5.11
CA ASN A 84 -4.78 6.23 5.34
C ASN A 84 -3.49 5.65 4.74
N VAL A 85 -3.10 6.03 3.52
CA VAL A 85 -1.87 5.47 2.90
C VAL A 85 -0.60 5.91 3.62
N TYR A 86 -0.59 7.09 4.25
CA TYR A 86 0.53 7.53 5.08
C TYR A 86 0.52 6.85 6.46
N ASP A 87 -0.66 6.59 7.05
CA ASP A 87 -0.77 5.80 8.29
C ASP A 87 -0.24 4.38 8.08
N SER A 88 -0.66 3.70 7.00
CA SER A 88 -0.18 2.35 6.67
C SER A 88 1.33 2.29 6.39
N MET A 89 1.90 3.33 5.76
CA MET A 89 3.35 3.44 5.62
C MET A 89 4.05 3.64 6.98
N GLY A 90 3.46 4.43 7.87
CA GLY A 90 3.93 4.59 9.25
C GLY A 90 3.95 3.27 10.02
N ASP A 91 2.86 2.50 9.94
CA ASP A 91 2.77 1.15 10.52
C ASP A 91 3.87 0.23 9.97
N CYS A 92 4.14 0.29 8.66
CA CYS A 92 5.19 -0.48 8.02
C CYS A 92 6.58 -0.17 8.58
N PHE A 93 6.93 1.11 8.69
CA PHE A 93 8.20 1.52 9.28
C PHE A 93 8.30 1.14 10.76
N LEU A 94 7.20 1.24 11.51
CA LEU A 94 7.19 0.85 12.91
C LEU A 94 7.48 -0.66 13.08
N ASN A 95 6.90 -1.51 12.24
CA ASN A 95 7.17 -2.95 12.24
C ASN A 95 8.60 -3.30 11.78
N GLN A 96 9.25 -2.42 11.01
CA GLN A 96 10.67 -2.51 10.67
C GLN A 96 11.60 -1.95 11.77
N SER A 97 11.07 -1.55 12.93
CA SER A 97 11.82 -0.85 13.99
C SER A 97 12.44 0.48 13.56
N LYS A 98 11.93 1.08 12.48
CA LYS A 98 12.37 2.36 11.91
C LYS A 98 11.51 3.50 12.47
N LYS A 99 11.78 3.84 13.73
CA LYS A 99 10.98 4.76 14.54
C LYS A 99 10.88 6.17 13.93
N GLU A 100 11.99 6.71 13.44
CA GLU A 100 12.04 8.08 12.92
C GLU A 100 11.20 8.24 11.64
N GLU A 101 11.28 7.25 10.76
CA GLU A 101 10.49 7.18 9.54
C GLU A 101 9.00 7.02 9.87
N ALA A 102 8.65 6.13 10.80
CA ALA A 102 7.26 5.98 11.25
C ALA A 102 6.66 7.31 11.76
N ILE A 103 7.42 8.06 12.58
CA ILE A 103 7.03 9.39 13.07
C ILE A 103 6.76 10.36 11.91
N LYS A 104 7.64 10.39 10.90
CA LYS A 104 7.47 11.26 9.72
C LYS A 104 6.16 10.95 8.98
N TYR A 105 5.85 9.68 8.78
CA TYR A 105 4.65 9.25 8.06
C TYR A 105 3.37 9.46 8.87
N PHE A 106 3.36 9.18 10.17
CA PHE A 106 2.20 9.47 11.03
C PHE A 106 1.91 10.97 11.13
N LYS A 107 2.95 11.82 11.22
CA LYS A 107 2.76 13.29 11.15
C LYS A 107 2.08 13.70 9.85
N ARG A 108 2.55 13.18 8.71
CA ARG A 108 1.95 13.46 7.41
C ARG A 108 0.51 12.96 7.31
N ALA A 109 0.21 11.80 7.87
CA ALA A 109 -1.15 11.28 7.93
C ALA A 109 -2.08 12.23 8.73
N LEU A 110 -1.63 12.74 9.87
CA LEU A 110 -2.40 13.70 10.68
C LEU A 110 -2.62 15.05 9.98
N GLU A 111 -1.63 15.56 9.24
CA GLU A 111 -1.80 16.76 8.39
C GLU A 111 -2.91 16.57 7.35
N LEU A 112 -3.13 15.34 6.89
CA LEU A 112 -4.14 14.97 5.92
C LEU A 112 -5.48 14.54 6.56
N GLY A 113 -5.62 14.66 7.88
CA GLY A 113 -6.86 14.34 8.60
C GLY A 113 -6.99 12.90 9.07
N ALA A 114 -5.88 12.22 9.38
CA ALA A 114 -5.91 10.90 10.01
C ALA A 114 -6.63 10.90 11.38
N THR A 115 -6.92 9.69 11.87
CA THR A 115 -7.77 9.48 13.04
C THR A 115 -7.03 9.76 14.36
N GLN A 116 -7.79 9.77 15.46
CA GLN A 116 -7.22 9.82 16.81
C GLN A 116 -6.32 8.61 17.11
N GLU A 117 -6.52 7.47 16.44
CA GLU A 117 -5.66 6.29 16.58
C GLU A 117 -4.24 6.58 16.06
N THR A 118 -4.12 7.15 14.86
CA THR A 118 -2.82 7.61 14.29
C THR A 118 -2.11 8.56 15.25
N LYS A 119 -2.86 9.47 15.88
CA LYS A 119 -2.30 10.40 16.89
C LYS A 119 -1.76 9.64 18.11
N SER A 120 -2.51 8.68 18.63
CA SER A 120 -2.05 7.85 19.74
C SER A 120 -0.81 7.01 19.38
N LYS A 121 -0.73 6.47 18.15
CA LYS A 121 0.49 5.82 17.64
C LYS A 121 1.67 6.78 17.70
N LEU A 122 1.54 7.99 17.13
CA LEU A 122 2.58 9.02 17.13
C LEU A 122 3.04 9.41 18.55
N ASP A 123 2.09 9.71 19.45
CA ASP A 123 2.38 10.11 20.83
C ASP A 123 3.16 9.02 21.57
N SER A 124 2.83 7.75 21.35
CA SER A 124 3.54 6.61 21.95
C SER A 124 5.00 6.47 21.49
N LEU A 125 5.34 7.01 20.31
CA LEU A 125 6.69 7.01 19.79
C LEU A 125 7.50 8.19 20.33
N ILE A 126 6.90 9.36 20.46
CA ILE A 126 7.63 10.57 20.89
C ILE A 126 7.85 10.59 22.41
N ASN A 127 6.95 10.00 23.20
CA ASN A 127 6.99 10.06 24.67
C ASN A 127 7.79 8.90 25.32
N LYS A 128 8.61 8.20 24.55
CA LYS A 128 9.55 7.15 25.01
C LYS A 128 10.98 7.58 24.74
#